data_AF-J0RXQ5-F1
#
_entry.id   AF-J0RXQ5-F1
#
_cell.length_a   1.000
_cell.length_b   1.000
_cell.length_c   1.000
_cell.angle_alpha   90.00
_cell.angle_beta   90.00
_cell.angle_gamma   90.00
#
_symmetry.space_group_name_H-M   'P 1'
#
loop_
_entity.id
_entity.type
_entity.pdbx_description
1 polymer ?
#
loop_
_entity_poly.entity_id
_entity_poly.type
_entity_poly.pdbx_seq_one_letter_code
_entity_poly.pdbx_strand_id
1 'polypeptide(L)'
;MNTPYLIPGLCLLLICTAGCSGLTDQTFTLPAGVSGPPLTALWEGVVEATGIDEESGMVSDFTLLRGGDGHIVQMELLFSGDVNGERRYFEASRRQSGTVTARSMTGLSPAGLRHPGRVFGDLEALGSNTSFWENDWSIHLKNIRGATYRSESSPVYLLENGTLVPLDWVSTAGAPSQVYYFSFCKTGIFDGSAASEQGGGATAFVGRGECSVIFTPEELEKTSYQKMDGGKDDLLSPS
;
A
#
# COMPACT_ATOMS: atom_id res chain seq x y z
N MET A 1 -47.45 66.03 14.36
CA MET A 1 -47.57 64.59 14.65
C MET A 1 -47.28 63.87 13.34
N ASN A 2 -46.01 63.65 12.99
CA ASN A 2 -45.16 62.50 13.38
C ASN A 2 -45.87 61.19 13.01
N THR A 3 -45.36 60.32 12.12
CA THR A 3 -43.97 59.84 11.99
C THR A 3 -43.80 59.10 10.63
N PRO A 4 -42.67 59.22 9.92
CA PRO A 4 -42.31 58.28 8.85
C PRO A 4 -41.53 57.09 9.43
N TYR A 5 -41.90 55.86 9.06
CA TYR A 5 -41.14 54.66 9.44
C TYR A 5 -40.01 54.40 8.45
N LEU A 6 -38.80 54.45 9.01
CA LEU A 6 -37.51 54.11 8.41
C LEU A 6 -37.48 52.66 7.94
N ILE A 7 -36.94 52.47 6.74
CA ILE A 7 -36.42 51.21 6.22
C ILE A 7 -35.08 50.94 6.93
N PRO A 8 -34.91 49.88 7.73
CA PRO A 8 -33.58 49.44 8.13
C PRO A 8 -33.10 48.45 7.08
N GLY A 9 -32.04 48.86 6.37
CA GLY A 9 -31.31 48.01 5.44
C GLY A 9 -30.81 46.74 6.13
N LEU A 10 -31.24 45.60 5.59
CA LEU A 10 -30.64 44.31 5.88
C LEU A 10 -29.37 44.20 5.03
N CYS A 11 -28.25 44.68 5.55
CA CYS A 11 -26.93 44.33 5.02
C CYS A 11 -26.76 42.82 5.18
N LEU A 12 -26.99 42.07 4.10
CA LEU A 12 -26.54 40.69 4.00
C LEU A 12 -25.00 40.71 4.07
N LEU A 13 -24.48 40.38 5.24
CA LEU A 13 -23.09 39.97 5.44
C LEU A 13 -22.89 38.69 4.62
N LEU A 14 -22.45 38.85 3.37
CA LEU A 14 -21.76 37.82 2.62
C LEU A 14 -20.48 37.50 3.39
N ILE A 15 -20.57 36.52 4.28
CA ILE A 15 -19.40 35.88 4.87
C ILE A 15 -18.75 35.09 3.73
N CYS A 16 -17.85 35.74 3.00
CA CYS A 16 -16.88 35.06 2.17
C CYS A 16 -15.98 34.26 3.11
N THR A 17 -16.37 33.02 3.43
CA THR A 17 -15.41 32.04 3.93
C THR A 17 -14.49 31.72 2.75
N ALA A 18 -13.48 32.56 2.55
CA ALA A 18 -12.27 32.15 1.86
C ALA A 18 -11.73 30.96 2.66
N GLY A 19 -12.10 29.76 2.22
CA GLY A 19 -11.56 28.52 2.77
C GLY A 19 -10.07 28.55 2.53
N CYS A 20 -9.31 28.81 3.58
CA CYS A 20 -7.93 28.36 3.65
C CYS A 20 -7.96 26.83 3.56
N SER A 21 -7.98 26.28 2.35
CA SER A 21 -7.75 24.86 2.09
C SER A 21 -6.26 24.55 2.24
N GLY A 22 -5.71 24.92 3.40
CA GLY A 22 -4.35 24.60 3.79
C GLY A 22 -4.36 23.27 4.50
N LEU A 23 -3.80 22.24 3.85
CA LEU A 23 -3.20 21.05 4.46
C LEU A 23 -3.91 20.56 5.74
N THR A 24 -5.18 20.21 5.63
CA THR A 24 -5.89 19.55 6.73
C THR A 24 -5.74 18.05 6.56
N ASP A 25 -5.08 17.42 7.52
CA ASP A 25 -5.02 15.97 7.66
C ASP A 25 -6.46 15.42 7.63
N GLN A 26 -6.67 14.41 6.80
CA GLN A 26 -7.95 13.73 6.66
C GLN A 26 -7.86 12.40 7.40
N THR A 27 -8.94 12.00 8.07
CA THR A 27 -8.93 10.77 8.88
C THR A 27 -10.14 9.92 8.61
N PHE A 28 -9.94 8.61 8.60
CA PHE A 28 -11.00 7.62 8.49
C PHE A 28 -10.64 6.38 9.31
N THR A 29 -11.59 5.47 9.51
CA THR A 29 -11.37 4.25 10.29
C THR A 29 -11.49 3.04 9.38
N LEU A 30 -10.54 2.12 9.48
CA LEU A 30 -10.61 0.86 8.75
C LEU A 30 -11.55 -0.12 9.46
N PRO A 31 -12.27 -0.98 8.71
CA PRO A 31 -13.04 -2.05 9.31
C PRO A 31 -12.13 -2.98 10.12
N ALA A 32 -12.64 -3.51 11.23
CA ALA A 32 -11.97 -4.59 11.94
C ALA A 32 -12.00 -5.85 11.06
N GLY A 33 -10.84 -6.31 10.61
CA GLY A 33 -10.73 -7.50 9.75
C GLY A 33 -10.93 -8.80 10.53
N VAL A 34 -11.50 -9.81 9.86
CA VAL A 34 -11.65 -11.19 10.39
C VAL A 34 -10.66 -12.18 9.75
N SER A 35 -10.07 -11.87 8.59
CA SER A 35 -8.95 -12.64 8.01
C SER A 35 -8.12 -11.78 7.04
N GLY A 36 -6.98 -11.27 7.51
CA GLY A 36 -6.06 -10.44 6.70
C GLY A 36 -6.19 -8.91 6.92
N PRO A 37 -5.20 -8.13 6.45
CA PRO A 37 -5.22 -6.67 6.54
C PRO A 37 -6.24 -6.05 5.57
N PRO A 38 -7.00 -4.99 5.93
CA PRO A 38 -8.00 -4.36 5.06
C PRO A 38 -7.35 -3.33 4.12
N LEU A 39 -6.47 -3.79 3.22
CA LEU A 39 -5.77 -3.00 2.20
C LEU A 39 -6.68 -2.39 1.14
N THR A 40 -7.73 -3.08 0.68
CA THR A 40 -8.67 -2.51 -0.31
C THR A 40 -9.45 -1.36 0.32
N ALA A 41 -9.98 -1.57 1.54
CA ALA A 41 -10.64 -0.52 2.30
C ALA A 41 -9.69 0.64 2.68
N LEU A 42 -8.40 0.36 2.88
CA LEU A 42 -7.38 1.40 3.01
C LEU A 42 -7.30 2.24 1.75
N TRP A 43 -7.21 1.62 0.57
CA TRP A 43 -7.12 2.34 -0.69
C TRP A 43 -8.38 3.19 -0.96
N GLU A 44 -9.56 2.59 -0.84
CA GLU A 44 -10.84 3.30 -0.99
C GLU A 44 -10.93 4.50 -0.03
N GLY A 45 -10.57 4.30 1.24
CA GLY A 45 -10.59 5.36 2.23
C GLY A 45 -9.59 6.49 1.94
N VAL A 46 -8.38 6.19 1.45
CA VAL A 46 -7.45 7.27 1.05
C VAL A 46 -7.90 7.99 -0.21
N VAL A 47 -8.52 7.29 -1.16
CA VAL A 47 -9.11 7.89 -2.37
C VAL A 47 -10.19 8.88 -1.99
N GLU A 48 -11.14 8.47 -1.14
CA GLU A 48 -12.22 9.33 -0.65
C GLU A 48 -11.67 10.52 0.15
N ALA A 49 -10.74 10.26 1.09
CA ALA A 49 -10.18 11.29 1.96
C ALA A 49 -9.39 12.35 1.18
N THR A 50 -8.65 11.96 0.15
CA THR A 50 -7.77 12.88 -0.59
C THR A 50 -8.39 13.44 -1.87
N GLY A 51 -9.46 12.83 -2.37
CA GLY A 51 -10.12 13.22 -3.62
C GLY A 51 -9.29 12.95 -4.87
N ILE A 52 -8.35 12.00 -4.82
CA ILE A 52 -7.61 11.58 -6.01
C ILE A 52 -8.53 10.82 -6.97
N ASP A 53 -8.27 10.94 -8.27
CA ASP A 53 -8.79 10.01 -9.26
C ASP A 53 -8.15 8.63 -9.03
N GLU A 54 -8.96 7.62 -8.70
CA GLU A 54 -8.52 6.27 -8.36
C GLU A 54 -7.60 5.66 -9.42
N GLU A 55 -7.95 5.80 -10.70
CA GLU A 55 -7.21 5.18 -11.81
C GLU A 55 -5.86 5.84 -12.07
N SER A 56 -5.66 7.06 -11.57
CA SER A 56 -4.38 7.77 -11.63
C SER A 56 -3.39 7.35 -10.53
N GLY A 57 -3.89 6.56 -9.56
CA GLY A 57 -3.21 6.17 -8.33
C GLY A 57 -1.89 5.43 -8.56
N MET A 58 -0.86 5.84 -7.80
CA MET A 58 0.44 5.19 -7.75
C MET A 58 0.92 5.07 -6.31
N VAL A 59 1.49 3.92 -5.94
CA VAL A 59 2.12 3.71 -4.64
C VAL A 59 3.63 3.71 -4.80
N SER A 60 4.30 4.67 -4.18
CA SER A 60 5.76 4.80 -4.19
C SER A 60 6.43 4.02 -3.06
N ASP A 61 5.74 3.87 -1.93
CA ASP A 61 6.20 3.08 -0.79
C ASP A 61 5.00 2.51 -0.02
N PHE A 62 5.18 1.34 0.55
CA PHE A 62 4.20 0.68 1.40
C PHE A 62 4.92 -0.17 2.42
N THR A 63 4.54 -0.01 3.69
CA THR A 63 4.99 -0.87 4.78
C THR A 63 3.79 -1.33 5.60
N LEU A 64 3.71 -2.63 5.84
CA LEU A 64 2.75 -3.25 6.74
C LEU A 64 3.50 -4.17 7.70
N LEU A 65 3.34 -3.93 8.99
CA LEU A 65 3.77 -4.80 10.08
C LEU A 65 2.55 -5.38 10.77
N ARG A 66 2.45 -6.70 10.84
CA ARG A 66 1.30 -7.41 11.38
C ARG A 66 1.76 -8.55 12.29
N GLY A 67 1.12 -8.67 13.46
CA GLY A 67 1.28 -9.81 14.37
C GLY A 67 0.51 -11.05 13.90
N GLY A 68 0.93 -12.22 14.37
CA GLY A 68 0.34 -13.51 14.03
C GLY A 68 -1.07 -13.71 14.59
N ASP A 69 -1.44 -12.98 15.65
CA ASP A 69 -2.82 -12.86 16.15
C ASP A 69 -3.72 -11.97 15.26
N GLY A 70 -3.13 -11.35 14.25
CA GLY A 70 -3.78 -10.54 13.24
C GLY A 70 -3.87 -9.05 13.50
N HIS A 71 -3.33 -8.54 14.60
CA HIS A 71 -3.28 -7.10 14.80
C HIS A 71 -2.28 -6.44 13.85
N ILE A 72 -2.66 -5.28 13.30
CA ILE A 72 -1.77 -4.43 12.51
C ILE A 72 -0.99 -3.53 13.48
N VAL A 73 0.32 -3.73 13.58
CA VAL A 73 1.24 -2.93 14.39
C VAL A 73 1.48 -1.58 13.72
N GLN A 74 1.77 -1.61 12.42
CA GLN A 74 2.06 -0.43 11.62
C GLN A 74 1.54 -0.64 10.20
N MET A 75 1.01 0.43 9.62
CA MET A 75 0.69 0.50 8.21
C MET A 75 0.98 1.91 7.73
N GLU A 76 1.80 2.02 6.70
CA GLU A 76 2.25 3.27 6.10
C GLU A 76 2.22 3.14 4.59
N LEU A 77 1.70 4.17 3.93
CA LEU A 77 1.48 4.21 2.49
C LEU A 77 1.90 5.57 1.96
N LEU A 78 2.87 5.60 1.05
CA LEU A 78 3.22 6.79 0.28
C LEU A 78 2.68 6.63 -1.13
N PHE A 79 1.83 7.56 -1.55
CA PHE A 79 1.09 7.44 -2.79
C PHE A 79 0.83 8.77 -3.46
N SER A 80 0.53 8.72 -4.75
CA SER A 80 0.09 9.88 -5.51
C SER A 80 -1.07 9.57 -6.41
N GLY A 81 -1.75 10.62 -6.83
CA GLY A 81 -2.85 10.59 -7.76
C GLY A 81 -3.17 12.01 -8.22
N ASP A 82 -3.97 12.13 -9.27
CA ASP A 82 -4.38 13.39 -9.83
C ASP A 82 -5.60 13.92 -9.05
N VAL A 83 -5.49 15.13 -8.53
CA VAL A 83 -6.60 15.88 -7.89
C VAL A 83 -6.88 17.08 -8.77
N ASN A 84 -8.08 17.14 -9.36
CA ASN A 84 -8.46 18.19 -10.32
C ASN A 84 -7.44 18.35 -11.48
N GLY A 85 -6.86 17.23 -11.95
CA GLY A 85 -5.90 17.19 -13.06
C GLY A 85 -4.45 17.53 -12.67
N GLU A 86 -4.15 17.75 -11.40
CA GLU A 86 -2.78 17.95 -10.90
C GLU A 86 -2.34 16.77 -10.05
N ARG A 87 -1.16 16.20 -10.36
CA ARG A 87 -0.56 15.14 -9.57
C ARG A 87 -0.19 15.64 -8.17
N ARG A 88 -0.79 15.05 -7.14
CA ARG A 88 -0.52 15.34 -5.72
C ARG A 88 0.10 14.14 -5.02
N TYR A 89 0.92 14.41 -4.01
CA TYR A 89 1.63 13.40 -3.22
C TYR A 89 1.11 13.38 -1.79
N PHE A 90 0.94 12.19 -1.25
CA PHE A 90 0.31 11.94 0.04
C PHE A 90 1.01 10.84 0.82
N GLU A 91 0.80 10.88 2.13
CA GLU A 91 1.14 9.81 3.06
C GLU A 91 -0.11 9.44 3.82
N ALA A 92 -0.39 8.15 3.93
CA ALA A 92 -1.38 7.60 4.85
C ALA A 92 -0.71 6.70 5.87
N SER A 93 -1.01 6.93 7.15
CA SER A 93 -0.51 6.10 8.25
C SER A 93 -1.65 5.67 9.16
N ARG A 94 -1.64 4.40 9.57
CA ARG A 94 -2.60 3.86 10.53
C ARG A 94 -2.00 3.86 11.93
N ARG A 95 -2.71 4.47 12.89
CA ARG A 95 -2.38 4.39 14.31
C ARG A 95 -2.92 3.09 14.93
N GLN A 96 -2.41 2.72 16.11
CA GLN A 96 -2.91 1.56 16.87
C GLN A 96 -4.42 1.63 17.14
N SER A 97 -5.01 2.84 17.23
CA SER A 97 -6.46 3.04 17.39
C SER A 97 -7.30 2.54 16.21
N GLY A 98 -6.69 2.19 15.07
CA GLY A 98 -7.38 1.81 13.85
C GLY A 98 -7.74 2.98 12.94
N THR A 99 -7.51 4.21 13.39
CA THR A 99 -7.66 5.42 12.58
C THR A 99 -6.49 5.55 11.61
N VAL A 100 -6.82 5.77 10.34
CA VAL A 100 -5.87 6.18 9.31
C VAL A 100 -5.88 7.69 9.20
N THR A 101 -4.71 8.29 9.11
CA THR A 101 -4.51 9.70 8.81
C THR A 101 -3.84 9.82 7.45
N ALA A 102 -4.51 10.46 6.50
CA ALA A 102 -3.98 10.81 5.20
C ALA A 102 -3.60 12.30 5.19
N ARG A 103 -2.37 12.61 4.78
CA ARG A 103 -1.82 13.97 4.74
C ARG A 103 -1.19 14.24 3.39
N SER A 104 -1.31 15.48 2.93
CA SER A 104 -0.59 15.92 1.73
C SER A 104 0.87 16.18 2.06
N MET A 105 1.74 15.72 1.17
CA MET A 105 3.18 15.85 1.26
C MET A 105 3.67 16.96 0.33
N THR A 106 4.76 17.61 0.70
CA THR A 106 5.46 18.55 -0.18
C THR A 106 6.46 17.82 -1.08
N GLY A 107 6.69 18.34 -2.28
CA GLY A 107 7.65 17.80 -3.23
C GLY A 107 7.01 16.99 -4.37
N LEU A 108 7.86 16.43 -5.21
CA LEU A 108 7.43 15.58 -6.32
C LEU A 108 7.14 14.17 -5.82
N SER A 109 6.03 13.59 -6.27
CA SER A 109 5.79 12.18 -6.07
C SER A 109 6.86 11.36 -6.80
N PRO A 110 7.51 10.40 -6.13
CA PRO A 110 8.32 9.40 -6.82
C PRO A 110 7.47 8.59 -7.79
N ALA A 111 8.11 7.92 -8.75
CA ALA A 111 7.43 6.86 -9.48
C ALA A 111 6.91 5.79 -8.50
N GLY A 112 5.92 5.01 -8.94
CA GLY A 112 5.31 4.00 -8.10
C GLY A 112 4.64 2.90 -8.89
N LEU A 113 4.22 1.89 -8.13
CA LEU A 113 3.37 0.81 -8.59
C LEU A 113 1.98 1.36 -8.93
N ARG A 114 1.47 1.04 -10.12
CA ARG A 114 0.15 1.51 -10.59
C ARG A 114 -0.99 0.67 -10.03
N HIS A 115 -2.20 1.22 -10.14
CA HIS A 115 -3.48 0.58 -9.80
C HIS A 115 -3.49 -0.09 -8.40
N PRO A 116 -3.27 0.68 -7.32
CA PRO A 116 -3.07 0.12 -5.98
C PRO A 116 -4.26 -0.71 -5.49
N GLY A 117 -5.49 -0.30 -5.80
CA GLY A 117 -6.70 -1.04 -5.43
C GLY A 117 -6.72 -2.48 -5.97
N ARG A 118 -6.26 -2.70 -7.20
CA ARG A 118 -6.19 -4.05 -7.80
C ARG A 118 -5.16 -4.91 -7.09
N VAL A 119 -3.96 -4.36 -6.88
CA VAL A 119 -2.85 -5.04 -6.21
C VAL A 119 -3.21 -5.37 -4.76
N PHE A 120 -3.84 -4.43 -4.05
CA PHE A 120 -4.27 -4.62 -2.68
C PHE A 120 -5.38 -5.67 -2.57
N GLY A 121 -6.33 -5.69 -3.50
CA GLY A 121 -7.32 -6.77 -3.58
C GLY A 121 -6.69 -8.14 -3.78
N ASP A 122 -5.71 -8.26 -4.69
CA ASP A 122 -4.98 -9.51 -4.89
C ASP A 122 -4.20 -9.93 -3.63
N LEU A 123 -3.56 -8.98 -2.94
CA LEU A 123 -2.84 -9.26 -1.70
C LEU A 123 -3.77 -9.72 -0.57
N GLU A 124 -4.92 -9.07 -0.40
CA GLU A 124 -5.93 -9.49 0.57
C GLU A 124 -6.44 -10.90 0.31
N ALA A 125 -6.69 -11.23 -0.96
CA ALA A 125 -7.24 -12.51 -1.39
C ALA A 125 -6.34 -13.70 -1.03
N LEU A 126 -5.01 -13.49 -0.88
CA LEU A 126 -4.08 -14.51 -0.35
C LEU A 126 -4.54 -15.08 1.01
N GLY A 127 -5.26 -14.27 1.79
CA GLY A 127 -5.78 -14.63 3.10
C GLY A 127 -6.95 -15.58 3.13
N SER A 128 -7.56 -15.83 1.99
CA SER A 128 -8.66 -16.80 1.87
C SER A 128 -8.18 -18.24 2.17
N ASN A 129 -6.87 -18.47 2.15
CA ASN A 129 -6.22 -19.69 2.62
C ASN A 129 -5.60 -19.42 4.00
N THR A 130 -6.32 -19.80 5.06
CA THR A 130 -6.19 -19.24 6.43
C THR A 130 -4.79 -19.29 7.03
N SER A 131 -3.92 -20.20 6.59
CA SER A 131 -2.55 -20.33 7.12
C SER A 131 -1.57 -19.23 6.69
N PHE A 132 -1.85 -18.51 5.59
CA PHE A 132 -0.90 -17.52 5.07
C PHE A 132 -0.70 -16.37 6.08
N TRP A 133 -1.77 -15.90 6.70
CA TRP A 133 -1.74 -14.80 7.67
C TRP A 133 -1.52 -15.22 9.13
N GLU A 134 -1.24 -16.48 9.43
CA GLU A 134 -1.08 -16.94 10.83
C GLU A 134 0.28 -16.59 11.45
N ASN A 135 1.22 -16.04 10.67
CA ASN A 135 2.54 -15.66 11.15
C ASN A 135 2.65 -14.13 11.36
N ASP A 136 3.63 -13.72 12.16
CA ASP A 136 4.08 -12.33 12.13
C ASP A 136 4.72 -12.05 10.77
N TRP A 137 4.27 -10.97 10.13
CA TRP A 137 4.72 -10.59 8.80
C TRP A 137 5.14 -9.13 8.77
N SER A 138 6.22 -8.87 8.05
CA SER A 138 6.48 -7.57 7.46
C SER A 138 6.35 -7.64 5.95
N ILE A 139 5.59 -6.70 5.40
CA ILE A 139 5.40 -6.53 3.96
C ILE A 139 5.92 -5.15 3.60
N HIS A 140 6.79 -5.11 2.61
CA HIS A 140 7.34 -3.86 2.09
C HIS A 140 7.20 -3.83 0.58
N LEU A 141 6.71 -2.73 0.02
CA LEU A 141 6.93 -2.44 -1.39
C LEU A 141 8.38 -1.97 -1.56
N LYS A 142 9.10 -2.61 -2.46
CA LYS A 142 10.48 -2.27 -2.80
C LYS A 142 10.56 -2.05 -4.30
N ASN A 143 11.62 -1.36 -4.72
CA ASN A 143 11.99 -1.25 -6.12
C ASN A 143 13.40 -1.77 -6.33
N ILE A 144 13.69 -2.20 -7.56
CA ILE A 144 15.01 -2.67 -7.95
C ILE A 144 15.29 -2.41 -9.41
N ARG A 145 16.59 -2.44 -9.75
CA ARG A 145 17.09 -2.35 -11.12
C ARG A 145 18.36 -3.17 -11.26
N GLY A 146 18.51 -3.88 -12.39
CA GLY A 146 19.77 -4.57 -12.71
C GLY A 146 20.08 -5.77 -11.82
N ALA A 147 19.07 -6.40 -11.21
CA ALA A 147 19.24 -7.54 -10.30
C ALA A 147 18.57 -8.81 -10.86
N THR A 148 19.00 -9.96 -10.35
CA THR A 148 18.35 -11.25 -10.63
C THR A 148 18.01 -11.92 -9.30
N TYR A 149 16.75 -12.31 -9.16
CA TYR A 149 16.28 -13.17 -8.09
C TYR A 149 16.17 -14.60 -8.59
N ARG A 150 16.60 -15.54 -7.77
CA ARG A 150 16.44 -16.96 -8.04
C ARG A 150 15.82 -17.65 -6.83
N SER A 151 14.95 -18.61 -7.11
CA SER A 151 14.15 -19.33 -6.13
C SER A 151 15.00 -20.06 -5.08
N GLU A 152 16.21 -20.50 -5.43
CA GLU A 152 17.11 -21.21 -4.51
C GLU A 152 17.71 -20.28 -3.45
N SER A 153 17.76 -18.97 -3.72
CA SER A 153 18.27 -17.97 -2.77
C SER A 153 17.14 -17.34 -1.95
N SER A 154 16.00 -17.09 -2.58
CA SER A 154 14.81 -16.54 -1.94
C SER A 154 13.60 -16.95 -2.77
N PRO A 155 12.51 -17.46 -2.17
CA PRO A 155 11.30 -17.79 -2.91
C PRO A 155 10.81 -16.58 -3.72
N VAL A 156 10.52 -16.80 -5.00
CA VAL A 156 10.05 -15.76 -5.93
C VAL A 156 8.70 -16.16 -6.50
N TYR A 157 7.76 -15.24 -6.52
CA TYR A 157 6.39 -15.48 -6.97
C TYR A 157 5.88 -14.37 -7.88
N LEU A 158 4.94 -14.75 -8.75
CA LEU A 158 3.99 -13.85 -9.39
C LEU A 158 2.70 -13.86 -8.55
N LEU A 159 2.21 -12.68 -8.17
CA LEU A 159 0.87 -12.50 -7.62
C LEU A 159 -0.09 -12.25 -8.78
N GLU A 160 -1.08 -13.11 -8.94
CA GLU A 160 -2.10 -12.96 -9.98
C GLU A 160 -3.42 -13.54 -9.46
N ASN A 161 -4.49 -12.73 -9.49
CA ASN A 161 -5.85 -13.11 -9.09
C ASN A 161 -5.88 -13.75 -7.69
N GLY A 162 -5.25 -13.09 -6.72
CA GLY A 162 -5.17 -13.57 -5.34
C GLY A 162 -4.38 -14.87 -5.12
N THR A 163 -3.53 -15.28 -6.06
CA THR A 163 -2.74 -16.52 -5.98
C THR A 163 -1.26 -16.25 -6.19
N LEU A 164 -0.39 -16.99 -5.49
CA LEU A 164 1.06 -16.99 -5.71
C LEU A 164 1.47 -18.10 -6.67
N VAL A 165 1.97 -17.72 -7.84
CA VAL A 165 2.53 -18.64 -8.83
C VAL A 165 4.06 -18.67 -8.67
N PRO A 166 4.68 -19.83 -8.38
CA PRO A 166 6.12 -19.92 -8.16
C PRO A 166 6.91 -19.65 -9.45
N LEU A 167 7.97 -18.86 -9.31
CA LEU A 167 8.93 -18.55 -10.36
C LEU A 167 10.27 -19.17 -10.01
N ASP A 168 10.96 -19.70 -11.02
CA ASP A 168 12.33 -20.19 -10.87
C ASP A 168 13.31 -19.02 -10.72
N TRP A 169 13.20 -18.02 -11.61
CA TRP A 169 13.98 -16.79 -11.52
C TRP A 169 13.29 -15.59 -12.19
N VAL A 170 13.72 -14.39 -11.80
CA VAL A 170 13.33 -13.10 -12.40
C VAL A 170 14.57 -12.22 -12.54
N SER A 171 14.76 -11.58 -13.70
CA SER A 171 15.86 -10.65 -13.97
C SER A 171 15.36 -9.30 -14.45
N THR A 172 15.82 -8.24 -13.79
CA THR A 172 15.49 -6.83 -14.09
C THR A 172 16.59 -6.11 -14.88
N ALA A 173 17.57 -6.85 -15.42
CA ALA A 173 18.69 -6.29 -16.19
C ALA A 173 18.23 -5.59 -17.48
N GLY A 174 17.20 -6.11 -18.14
CA GLY A 174 16.63 -5.54 -19.36
C GLY A 174 15.47 -4.55 -19.13
N ALA A 175 15.12 -4.26 -17.87
CA ALA A 175 13.95 -3.46 -17.57
C ALA A 175 14.13 -1.98 -17.99
N PRO A 176 13.14 -1.36 -18.66
CA PRO A 176 13.22 0.02 -19.13
C PRO A 176 13.17 1.05 -17.98
N SER A 177 12.63 0.65 -16.83
CA SER A 177 12.46 1.48 -15.63
C SER A 177 12.80 0.68 -14.36
N GLN A 178 12.67 1.32 -13.19
CA GLN A 178 12.64 0.58 -11.92
C GLN A 178 11.47 -0.42 -11.94
N VAL A 179 11.69 -1.58 -11.34
CA VAL A 179 10.70 -2.64 -11.18
C VAL A 179 10.32 -2.73 -9.72
N TYR A 180 9.03 -2.69 -9.43
CA TYR A 180 8.49 -2.77 -8.08
C TYR A 180 8.12 -4.21 -7.72
N TYR A 181 8.28 -4.56 -6.45
CA TYR A 181 7.93 -5.88 -5.92
C TYR A 181 7.62 -5.79 -4.43
N PHE A 182 6.83 -6.72 -3.92
CA PHE A 182 6.62 -6.87 -2.48
C PHE A 182 7.62 -7.85 -1.88
N SER A 183 8.21 -7.45 -0.76
CA SER A 183 9.07 -8.27 0.09
C SER A 183 8.24 -8.72 1.29
N PHE A 184 7.92 -10.01 1.35
CA PHE A 184 7.18 -10.65 2.43
C PHE A 184 8.15 -11.38 3.35
N CYS A 185 8.40 -10.85 4.53
CA CYS A 185 9.35 -11.44 5.48
C CYS A 185 8.61 -11.94 6.70
N LYS A 186 8.84 -13.21 7.06
CA LYS A 186 8.38 -13.72 8.35
C LYS A 186 9.20 -13.02 9.43
N THR A 187 8.53 -12.35 10.34
CA THR A 187 9.18 -11.72 11.49
C THR A 187 8.97 -12.59 12.72
N GLY A 188 9.75 -12.34 13.77
CA GLY A 188 9.34 -12.67 15.13
C GLY A 188 9.11 -11.33 15.80
N ILE A 189 7.86 -10.94 16.00
CA ILE A 189 7.58 -9.72 16.74
C ILE A 189 7.83 -10.05 18.21
N PHE A 190 8.86 -9.45 18.79
CA PHE A 190 9.03 -9.46 20.23
C PHE A 190 7.90 -8.62 20.83
N ASP A 191 7.07 -9.24 21.67
CA ASP A 191 6.09 -8.54 22.52
C ASP A 191 6.81 -7.55 23.44
N GLY A 192 7.01 -6.34 22.95
CA GLY A 192 7.60 -5.22 23.66
C GLY A 192 6.52 -4.31 24.22
N SER A 193 5.74 -4.78 25.19
CA SER A 193 5.00 -3.88 26.08
C SER A 193 5.98 -3.16 27.00
N ALA A 194 6.31 -1.90 26.69
CA ALA A 194 6.55 -0.89 27.72
C ALA A 194 6.42 0.52 27.12
N ALA A 195 5.66 1.35 27.82
CA ALA A 195 5.47 2.76 27.54
C ALA A 195 6.80 3.52 27.33
N SER A 196 6.80 4.43 26.36
CA SER A 196 7.40 5.75 26.52
C SER A 196 6.76 6.71 25.52
N GLU A 197 5.98 7.64 26.05
CA GLU A 197 5.81 8.94 25.42
C GLU A 197 7.20 9.55 25.17
N GLN A 198 7.28 10.38 24.13
CA GLN A 198 8.45 11.18 23.69
C GLN A 198 9.41 10.52 22.69
N GLY A 199 9.21 10.92 21.43
CA GLY A 199 10.28 11.48 20.61
C GLY A 199 11.41 10.53 20.23
N GLY A 200 11.19 9.73 19.21
CA GLY A 200 12.27 9.00 18.54
C GLY A 200 11.67 7.94 17.64
N GLY A 201 11.88 8.08 16.33
CA GLY A 201 11.42 7.12 15.34
C GLY A 201 11.84 5.71 15.73
N ALA A 202 10.86 4.87 16.04
CA ALA A 202 11.08 3.46 16.29
C ALA A 202 11.52 2.83 14.96
N THR A 203 12.82 2.66 14.80
CA THR A 203 13.40 1.84 13.76
C THR A 203 13.11 0.38 14.14
N ALA A 204 12.05 -0.18 13.57
CA ALA A 204 11.82 -1.61 13.65
C ALA A 204 12.99 -2.34 12.95
N PHE A 205 13.81 -3.02 13.75
CA PHE A 205 14.87 -3.89 13.27
C PHE A 205 14.26 -5.04 12.47
N VAL A 206 14.49 -5.08 11.16
CA VAL A 206 14.14 -6.19 10.27
C VAL A 206 15.09 -7.35 10.57
N GLY A 207 14.66 -8.32 11.38
CA GLY A 207 15.34 -9.60 11.51
C GLY A 207 15.44 -10.29 10.16
N ARG A 208 16.56 -10.96 9.88
CA ARG A 208 16.72 -11.86 8.72
C ARG A 208 15.78 -13.08 8.89
N GLY A 209 14.51 -12.89 8.58
CA GLY A 209 13.57 -13.97 8.32
C GLY A 209 13.68 -14.44 6.88
N GLU A 210 13.10 -15.61 6.58
CA GLU A 210 12.88 -16.08 5.22
C GLU A 210 11.95 -15.07 4.52
N CYS A 211 12.50 -14.30 3.57
CA CYS A 211 11.75 -13.33 2.80
C CYS A 211 11.40 -13.92 1.43
N SER A 212 10.14 -13.77 1.03
CA SER A 212 9.66 -14.03 -0.32
C SER A 212 9.61 -12.74 -1.12
N VAL A 213 9.88 -12.86 -2.42
CA VAL A 213 9.83 -11.77 -3.39
C VAL A 213 8.61 -12.00 -4.28
N ILE A 214 7.70 -11.02 -4.31
CA ILE A 214 6.41 -11.15 -5.00
C ILE A 214 6.26 -10.02 -6.01
N PHE A 215 6.19 -10.36 -7.30
CA PHE A 215 5.95 -9.41 -8.38
C PHE A 215 4.47 -9.37 -8.75
N THR A 216 3.98 -8.22 -9.21
CA THR A 216 2.68 -8.10 -9.87
C THR A 216 2.83 -8.42 -11.36
N PRO A 217 1.73 -8.69 -12.10
CA PRO A 217 1.81 -9.00 -13.53
C PRO A 217 2.44 -7.85 -14.32
N GLU A 218 2.01 -6.62 -14.07
CA GLU A 218 2.53 -5.42 -14.75
C GLU A 218 4.04 -5.21 -14.52
N GLU A 219 4.53 -5.47 -13.30
CA GLU A 219 5.95 -5.36 -13.02
C GLU A 219 6.75 -6.50 -13.64
N LEU A 220 6.18 -7.71 -13.70
CA LEU A 220 6.82 -8.87 -14.30
C LEU A 220 6.95 -8.74 -15.83
N GLU A 221 6.01 -8.08 -16.52
CA GLU A 221 6.09 -7.78 -17.95
C GLU A 221 7.31 -6.93 -18.34
N LYS A 222 7.87 -6.18 -17.38
CA LYS A 222 9.08 -5.36 -17.57
C LYS A 222 10.37 -6.19 -17.45
N THR A 223 10.26 -7.48 -17.14
CA THR A 223 11.39 -8.34 -16.77
C THR A 223 11.55 -9.54 -17.69
N SER A 224 12.66 -10.24 -17.55
CA SER A 224 12.78 -11.62 -18.05
C SER A 224 12.61 -12.57 -16.87
N TYR A 225 11.86 -13.65 -17.04
CA TYR A 225 11.57 -14.59 -15.96
C TYR A 225 11.31 -16.01 -16.48
N GLN A 226 11.34 -16.98 -15.57
CA GLN A 226 10.96 -18.36 -15.82
C GLN A 226 10.03 -18.84 -14.70
N LYS A 227 8.90 -19.45 -15.06
CA LYS A 227 8.03 -20.15 -14.10
C LYS A 227 8.70 -21.47 -13.69
N MET A 228 8.47 -21.95 -12.47
CA MET A 228 8.88 -23.31 -12.15
C MET A 228 8.09 -24.31 -13.00
N ASP A 229 8.74 -25.33 -13.54
CA ASP A 229 8.05 -26.39 -14.26
C ASP A 229 7.13 -27.12 -13.28
N GLY A 230 5.81 -26.92 -13.46
CA GLY A 230 4.81 -27.72 -12.77
C GLY A 230 4.91 -29.14 -13.29
N GLY A 231 5.60 -30.02 -12.56
CA GLY A 231 5.85 -31.39 -13.00
C GLY A 231 4.57 -32.14 -13.35
N LYS A 232 4.23 -32.16 -14.65
CA LYS A 232 3.59 -33.22 -15.43
C LYS A 232 3.38 -32.71 -16.86
N ASP A 233 4.12 -33.28 -17.81
CA ASP A 233 3.46 -33.96 -18.92
C ASP A 233 4.39 -35.00 -19.53
N ASP A 234 3.72 -36.04 -20.01
CA ASP A 234 4.19 -37.37 -20.28
C ASP A 234 5.25 -37.46 -21.38
N LEU A 235 6.06 -38.51 -21.25
CA LEU A 235 6.83 -39.12 -22.32
C LEU A 235 5.95 -39.28 -23.58
N LEU A 236 6.14 -38.41 -24.58
CA LEU A 236 5.85 -38.76 -25.96
C LEU A 236 7.17 -39.11 -26.65
N SER A 237 7.51 -40.40 -26.61
CA SER A 237 8.48 -40.98 -27.52
C SER A 237 7.86 -41.06 -28.92
N PRO A 238 8.50 -40.53 -29.97
CA PRO A 238 8.03 -40.74 -31.32
C PRO A 238 8.27 -42.20 -31.74
N SER A 239 7.24 -42.77 -32.37
CA SER A 239 7.27 -44.07 -33.06
C SER A 239 8.05 -44.00 -34.36
#